data_AF-A0A7C8Z438-F1
#
_entry.id   AF-A0A7C8Z438-F1
#
_cell.length_a   1.000
_cell.length_b   1.000
_cell.length_c   1.000
_cell.angle_alpha   90.00
_cell.angle_beta   90.00
_cell.angle_gamma   90.00
#
_symmetry.space_group_name_H-M   'P 1'
#
loop_
_entity.id
_entity.type
_entity.pdbx_description
1 polymer ?
#
loop_
_entity_poly.entity_id
_entity_poly.type
_entity_poly.pdbx_seq_one_letter_code
_entity_poly.pdbx_strand_id
1 'polypeptide(L)'
;EEKFPKDTDLIVACQKGLRSLAACELLYNAGYKNLFWVQGGLEAAEEEDLPREGPQPFKFAGIGGLSEFLGWTDQQRLAAAKEGWQYRLVFSARLVGVFLAADALFIAAQQVGRYLQEIRSH
;
A
#
# COMPACT_ATOMS: atom_id res chain seq x y z
N GLU A 1 27.17 3.50 1.93
CA GLU A 1 27.82 2.23 2.32
C GLU A 1 26.88 1.09 1.98
N GLU A 2 27.38 -0.01 1.40
CA GLU A 2 26.54 -1.15 1.04
C GLU A 2 26.34 -2.05 2.26
N LYS A 3 25.09 -2.31 2.63
CA LYS A 3 24.75 -3.12 3.81
C LYS A 3 25.03 -4.61 3.62
N PHE A 4 24.96 -5.09 2.37
CA PHE A 4 25.11 -6.50 2.03
C PHE A 4 26.07 -6.65 0.84
N PRO A 5 27.01 -7.62 0.89
CA PRO A 5 27.82 -8.02 -0.25
C PRO A 5 26.97 -8.40 -1.49
N LYS A 6 27.52 -8.20 -2.69
CA LYS A 6 26.81 -8.43 -3.97
C LYS A 6 26.51 -9.89 -4.29
N ASP A 7 27.25 -10.79 -3.67
CA ASP A 7 27.16 -12.24 -3.75
C ASP A 7 26.29 -12.85 -2.63
N THR A 8 25.71 -12.02 -1.76
CA THR A 8 24.75 -12.50 -0.76
C THR A 8 23.46 -13.00 -1.41
N ASP A 9 22.95 -14.12 -0.94
CA ASP A 9 21.63 -14.63 -1.31
C ASP A 9 20.54 -13.71 -0.71
N LEU A 10 19.81 -13.01 -1.58
CA LEU A 10 18.77 -12.07 -1.18
C LEU A 10 17.40 -12.59 -1.64
N ILE A 11 16.52 -12.81 -0.67
CA ILE A 11 15.10 -13.07 -0.91
C ILE A 11 14.34 -11.78 -0.67
N VAL A 12 13.69 -11.25 -1.70
CA VAL A 12 12.85 -10.06 -1.61
C VAL A 12 11.37 -10.42 -1.64
N ALA A 13 10.58 -9.74 -0.82
CA ALA A 13 9.15 -9.96 -0.73
C ALA A 13 8.39 -8.63 -0.76
N CYS A 14 7.18 -8.67 -1.29
CA CYS A 14 6.17 -7.62 -1.17
C CYS A 14 4.80 -8.26 -1.04
N GLN A 15 3.71 -7.49 -1.08
CA GLN A 15 2.36 -8.05 -0.91
C GLN A 15 2.02 -9.17 -1.90
N LYS A 16 2.17 -8.94 -3.21
CA LYS A 16 1.74 -9.84 -4.31
C LYS A 16 2.90 -10.42 -5.15
N GLY A 17 4.15 -10.10 -4.80
CA GLY A 17 5.35 -10.50 -5.56
C GLY A 17 5.82 -9.55 -6.67
N LEU A 18 4.95 -8.69 -7.24
CA LEU A 18 5.32 -7.82 -8.38
C LEU A 18 6.36 -6.74 -8.05
N ARG A 19 6.23 -6.07 -6.90
CA ARG A 19 7.18 -5.03 -6.48
C ARG A 19 8.55 -5.63 -6.15
N SER A 20 8.57 -6.81 -5.56
CA SER A 20 9.79 -7.56 -5.28
C SER A 20 10.45 -8.05 -6.57
N LEU A 21 9.69 -8.46 -7.58
CA LEU A 21 10.24 -8.79 -8.90
C LEU A 21 10.90 -7.56 -9.57
N ALA A 22 10.24 -6.41 -9.55
CA ALA A 22 10.82 -5.16 -10.05
C ALA A 22 12.07 -4.75 -9.23
N ALA A 23 12.06 -4.97 -7.91
CA ALA A 23 13.23 -4.74 -7.08
C ALA A 23 14.40 -5.67 -7.43
N CYS A 24 14.13 -6.94 -7.79
CA CYS A 24 15.17 -7.85 -8.30
C CYS A 24 15.84 -7.27 -9.56
N GLU A 25 15.08 -6.70 -10.50
CA GLU A 25 15.67 -6.09 -11.70
C GLU A 25 16.61 -4.93 -11.34
N LEU A 26 16.20 -4.06 -10.41
CA LEU A 26 17.03 -2.95 -9.94
C LEU A 26 18.29 -3.44 -9.23
N LEU A 27 18.17 -4.46 -8.36
CA LEU A 27 19.30 -5.05 -7.65
C LEU A 27 20.26 -5.75 -8.61
N TYR A 28 19.75 -6.46 -9.61
CA TYR A 28 20.55 -7.10 -10.64
C TYR A 28 21.38 -6.08 -11.41
N ASN A 29 20.76 -4.98 -11.84
CA ASN A 29 21.45 -3.87 -12.51
C ASN A 29 22.50 -3.18 -11.61
N ALA A 30 22.32 -3.24 -10.28
CA ALA A 30 23.28 -2.78 -9.29
C ALA A 30 24.38 -3.80 -8.94
N GLY A 31 24.45 -4.93 -9.66
CA GLY A 31 25.50 -5.94 -9.56
C GLY A 31 25.24 -7.08 -8.56
N TYR A 32 24.05 -7.15 -7.96
CA TYR A 32 23.68 -8.29 -7.10
C TYR A 32 23.42 -9.53 -7.95
N LYS A 33 23.94 -10.68 -7.52
CA LYS A 33 23.96 -11.90 -8.34
C LYS A 33 22.91 -12.92 -7.93
N ASN A 34 22.70 -13.09 -6.63
CA ASN A 34 21.85 -14.15 -6.09
C ASN A 34 20.53 -13.54 -5.57
N LEU A 35 19.59 -13.36 -6.49
CA LEU A 35 18.33 -12.67 -6.23
C LEU A 35 17.15 -13.62 -6.41
N PHE A 36 16.29 -13.68 -5.40
CA PHE A 36 15.08 -14.49 -5.38
C PHE A 36 13.91 -13.61 -4.94
N TRP A 37 12.72 -13.89 -5.45
CA TRP A 37 11.49 -13.24 -4.96
C TRP A 37 10.46 -14.26 -4.56
N VAL A 38 9.64 -13.92 -3.58
CA VAL A 38 8.53 -14.77 -3.15
C VAL A 38 7.40 -14.68 -4.18
N GLN A 39 7.14 -15.78 -4.88
CA GLN A 39 6.02 -15.87 -5.83
C GLN A 39 4.70 -15.76 -5.06
N GLY A 40 3.78 -14.93 -5.55
CA GLY A 40 2.56 -14.58 -4.80
C GLY A 40 2.80 -13.58 -3.68
N GLY A 41 4.03 -13.34 -3.23
CA GLY A 41 4.34 -12.41 -2.16
C GLY A 41 3.82 -12.86 -0.78
N LEU A 42 3.73 -11.91 0.14
CA LEU A 42 3.33 -12.18 1.53
C LEU A 42 1.86 -12.61 1.67
N GLU A 43 1.01 -12.35 0.67
CA GLU A 43 -0.40 -12.79 0.72
C GLU A 43 -0.56 -14.32 0.64
N ALA A 44 0.46 -15.01 0.13
CA ALA A 44 0.50 -16.47 0.04
C ALA A 44 0.98 -17.16 1.33
N ALA A 45 1.56 -16.40 2.27
CA ALA A 45 2.09 -16.97 3.51
C ALA A 45 0.96 -17.22 4.52
N GLU A 46 0.88 -18.45 5.04
CA GLU A 46 0.06 -18.81 6.20
C GLU A 46 0.75 -18.44 7.53
N GLU A 47 0.02 -18.52 8.65
CA GLU A 47 0.53 -18.07 9.96
C GLU A 47 1.73 -18.89 10.45
N GLU A 48 1.81 -20.16 10.04
CA GLU A 48 2.85 -21.11 10.45
C GLU A 48 4.05 -21.14 9.49
N ASP A 49 3.94 -20.51 8.31
CA ASP A 49 4.97 -20.59 7.28
C ASP A 49 6.25 -19.84 7.67
N LEU A 50 6.12 -18.76 8.45
CA LEU A 50 7.22 -17.87 8.80
C LEU A 50 7.14 -17.43 10.27
N PRO A 51 8.28 -17.37 11.00
CA PRO A 51 8.31 -16.76 12.31
C PRO A 51 7.99 -15.27 12.19
N ARG A 52 7.12 -14.78 13.07
CA ARG A 52 6.60 -13.42 13.02
C ARG A 52 6.97 -12.62 14.25
N GLU A 53 7.38 -11.38 14.01
CA GLU A 53 7.47 -10.35 15.05
C GLU A 53 6.25 -9.41 14.96
N GLY A 54 5.51 -9.28 16.06
CA GLY A 54 4.35 -8.39 16.16
C GLY A 54 2.98 -9.05 15.90
N PRO A 55 1.87 -8.30 16.06
CA PRO A 55 0.51 -8.85 16.05
C PRO A 55 -0.14 -8.92 14.66
N GLN A 56 0.46 -8.34 13.62
CA GLN A 56 -0.12 -8.31 12.27
C GLN A 56 0.28 -9.55 11.44
N PRO A 57 -0.66 -10.32 10.86
CA PRO A 57 -0.32 -11.45 10.00
C PRO A 57 0.44 -11.03 8.73
N PHE A 58 1.35 -11.87 8.23
CA PHE A 58 2.12 -11.58 7.02
C PHE A 58 1.25 -11.29 5.80
N LYS A 59 0.08 -11.93 5.69
CA LYS A 59 -0.92 -11.66 4.65
C LYS A 59 -1.34 -10.20 4.53
N PHE A 60 -1.14 -9.38 5.57
CA PHE A 60 -1.46 -7.96 5.56
C PHE A 60 -0.23 -7.05 5.65
N ALA A 61 0.97 -7.60 5.88
CA ALA A 61 2.17 -6.83 6.17
C ALA A 61 2.68 -5.98 4.99
N GLY A 62 2.34 -6.34 3.75
CA GLY A 62 2.69 -5.58 2.55
C GLY A 62 1.64 -4.54 2.12
N ILE A 63 0.54 -4.40 2.89
CA ILE A 63 -0.54 -3.45 2.67
C ILE A 63 -0.29 -2.21 3.54
N GLY A 64 -0.40 -1.03 2.94
CA GLY A 64 -0.20 0.24 3.63
C GLY A 64 -0.84 1.41 2.90
N GLY A 65 -0.80 2.58 3.53
CA GLY A 65 -1.23 3.85 2.93
C GLY A 65 -2.73 3.87 2.57
N LEU A 66 -3.07 4.44 1.41
CA LEU A 66 -4.46 4.53 0.96
C LEU A 66 -5.13 3.16 0.77
N SER A 67 -4.36 2.13 0.41
CA SER A 67 -4.89 0.77 0.29
C SER A 67 -5.34 0.24 1.65
N GLU A 68 -4.53 0.46 2.69
CA GLU A 68 -4.87 0.09 4.06
C GLU A 68 -6.11 0.87 4.54
N PHE A 69 -6.12 2.18 4.32
CA PHE A 69 -7.21 3.06 4.70
C PHE A 69 -8.53 2.69 4.02
N LEU A 70 -8.52 2.45 2.70
CA LEU A 70 -9.74 2.17 1.93
C LEU A 70 -10.17 0.70 1.95
N GLY A 71 -9.32 -0.21 2.43
CA GLY A 71 -9.69 -1.63 2.59
C GLY A 71 -10.03 -2.36 1.30
N TRP A 72 -9.59 -1.84 0.15
CA TRP A 72 -10.05 -2.31 -1.16
C TRP A 72 -9.34 -3.58 -1.64
N THR A 73 -8.28 -4.02 -0.94
CA THR A 73 -7.50 -5.17 -1.38
C THR A 73 -8.28 -6.45 -1.18
N ASP A 74 -8.02 -7.47 -1.99
CA ASP A 74 -8.73 -8.74 -1.89
C ASP A 74 -8.56 -9.38 -0.51
N GLN A 75 -7.36 -9.33 0.08
CA GLN A 75 -7.09 -9.84 1.42
C GLN A 75 -7.90 -9.10 2.49
N GLN A 76 -7.94 -7.77 2.44
CA GLN A 76 -8.73 -6.98 3.40
C GLN A 76 -10.23 -7.23 3.22
N ARG A 77 -10.71 -7.40 1.98
CA ARG A 77 -12.11 -7.75 1.70
C ARG A 77 -12.48 -9.16 2.14
N LEU A 78 -11.56 -10.11 2.05
CA LEU A 78 -11.77 -11.47 2.55
C LEU A 78 -11.79 -11.50 4.08
N ALA A 79 -10.90 -10.74 4.73
CA ALA A 79 -10.94 -10.54 6.18
C ALA A 79 -12.23 -9.84 6.61
N ALA A 80 -12.60 -8.75 5.93
CA ALA A 80 -13.84 -8.00 6.11
C ALA A 80 -15.09 -8.88 6.11
N ALA A 81 -15.15 -9.81 5.14
CA ALA A 81 -16.29 -10.68 4.95
C ALA A 81 -16.52 -11.58 6.17
N LYS A 82 -15.46 -11.88 6.94
CA LYS A 82 -15.55 -12.67 8.18
C LYS A 82 -16.02 -11.82 9.38
N GLU A 83 -15.78 -10.52 9.39
CA GLU A 83 -16.11 -9.62 10.51
C GLU A 83 -17.53 -9.01 10.43
N GLY A 84 -18.26 -9.21 9.33
CA GLY A 84 -19.67 -8.87 9.21
C GLY A 84 -19.96 -7.45 8.71
N TRP A 85 -21.21 -6.98 8.91
CA TRP A 85 -21.73 -5.77 8.25
C TRP A 85 -21.10 -4.46 8.75
N GLN A 86 -20.69 -4.40 10.03
CA GLN A 86 -20.04 -3.23 10.63
C GLN A 86 -18.77 -2.83 9.87
N TYR A 87 -17.96 -3.82 9.50
CA TYR A 87 -16.72 -3.60 8.76
C TYR A 87 -17.00 -2.96 7.39
N ARG A 88 -18.04 -3.41 6.69
CA ARG A 88 -18.46 -2.83 5.39
C ARG A 88 -18.91 -1.38 5.52
N LEU A 89 -19.60 -1.02 6.60
CA LEU A 89 -20.02 0.36 6.87
C LEU A 89 -18.81 1.29 7.05
N VAL A 90 -17.76 0.83 7.75
CA VAL A 90 -16.55 1.63 7.97
C VAL A 90 -15.90 2.02 6.65
N PHE A 91 -15.70 1.09 5.71
CA PHE A 91 -15.09 1.42 4.42
C PHE A 91 -15.98 2.29 3.55
N SER A 92 -17.29 2.07 3.56
CA SER A 92 -18.24 2.96 2.88
C SER A 92 -18.17 4.38 3.43
N ALA A 93 -18.12 4.54 4.75
CA ALA A 93 -18.00 5.84 5.40
C ALA A 93 -16.67 6.52 5.06
N ARG A 94 -15.55 5.77 5.05
CA ARG A 94 -14.24 6.29 4.61
C ARG A 94 -14.29 6.79 3.17
N LEU A 95 -14.90 6.02 2.27
CA LEU A 95 -15.03 6.41 0.86
C LEU A 95 -15.88 7.68 0.69
N VAL A 96 -17.02 7.77 1.39
CA VAL A 96 -17.84 9.00 1.42
C VAL A 96 -17.02 10.18 1.93
N GLY A 97 -16.23 10.00 2.99
CA GLY A 97 -15.33 11.02 3.50
C GLY A 97 -14.32 11.53 2.47
N VAL A 98 -13.76 10.64 1.63
CA VAL A 98 -12.84 11.02 0.54
C VAL A 98 -13.55 11.90 -0.50
N PHE A 99 -14.78 11.54 -0.90
CA PHE A 99 -15.55 12.36 -1.84
C PHE A 99 -15.85 13.74 -1.28
N LEU A 100 -16.31 13.81 -0.02
CA LEU A 100 -16.59 15.10 0.63
C LEU A 100 -15.33 15.98 0.75
N ALA A 101 -14.17 15.38 1.05
CA ALA A 101 -12.91 16.10 1.11
C ALA A 101 -12.48 16.63 -0.27
N ALA A 102 -12.65 15.84 -1.32
CA ALA A 102 -12.35 16.26 -2.69
C ALA A 102 -13.24 17.42 -3.15
N ASP A 103 -14.54 17.35 -2.87
CA ASP A 103 -15.50 18.41 -3.20
C ASP A 103 -15.20 19.71 -2.44
N ALA A 104 -14.91 19.61 -1.14
CA ALA A 104 -14.52 20.76 -0.33
C ALA A 104 -13.24 21.43 -0.86
N LEU A 105 -12.25 20.63 -1.24
CA LEU A 105 -10.99 21.11 -1.82
C LEU A 105 -11.22 21.79 -3.18
N PHE A 106 -12.10 21.24 -4.01
CA PHE A 106 -12.47 21.84 -5.29
C PHE A 106 -13.16 23.21 -5.11
N ILE A 107 -14.15 23.29 -4.21
CA ILE A 107 -14.85 24.54 -3.90
C ILE A 107 -13.88 25.59 -3.33
N ALA A 108 -12.99 25.18 -2.41
CA ALA A 108 -11.98 26.06 -1.85
C ALA A 108 -11.03 26.60 -2.92
N ALA A 109 -10.55 25.76 -3.85
CA ALA A 109 -9.70 26.17 -4.96
C ALA A 109 -10.40 27.19 -5.87
N GLN A 110 -11.69 27.00 -6.15
CA GLN A 110 -12.50 27.97 -6.92
C GLN A 110 -12.65 29.31 -6.19
N GLN A 111 -12.85 29.30 -4.86
CA GLN A 111 -12.97 30.52 -4.08
C GLN A 111 -11.65 31.29 -4.00
N VAL A 112 -10.53 30.59 -3.79
CA VAL A 112 -9.20 31.19 -3.81
C VAL A 112 -8.87 31.78 -5.19
N GLY A 113 -9.20 31.06 -6.27
CA GLY A 113 -9.00 31.56 -7.63
C GLY A 113 -9.74 32.88 -7.90
N ARG A 114 -11.00 32.97 -7.46
CA ARG A 114 -11.79 34.21 -7.55
C ARG A 114 -11.17 35.36 -6.74
N TYR A 115 -10.78 35.09 -5.50
CA TYR A 115 -10.15 36.08 -4.64
C TYR A 115 -8.83 36.64 -5.21
N LEU A 116 -8.00 35.77 -5.78
CA LEU A 116 -6.75 36.19 -6.44
C LEU A 116 -7.00 37.02 -7.70
N GLN A 117 -8.06 36.74 -8.46
CA GLN A 117 -8.47 37.54 -9.60
C GLN A 117 -8.90 38.95 -9.18
N GLU A 118 -9.71 39.06 -8.11
CA GLU A 118 -10.15 40.35 -7.55
C GLU A 118 -8.94 41.22 -7.14
N ILE A 119 -7.97 40.65 -6.41
CA ILE A 119 -6.74 41.37 -6.03
C ILE A 119 -5.97 41.86 -7.26
N ARG A 120 -5.88 41.06 -8.32
CA ARG A 120 -5.12 41.41 -9.52
C ARG A 120 -5.81 42.47 -10.39
N SER A 121 -7.13 42.59 -10.29
CA SER A 121 -7.91 43.59 -11.04
C SER A 121 -7.95 44.98 -10.39
N HIS A 122 -7.48 45.11 -9.14
CA HIS A 122 -7.32 46.38 -8.42
C HIS A 122 -5.86 46.84 -8.44
#